data_AF-F3G2K6-F1
#
_entry.id   AF-F3G2K6-F1
#
_cell.length_a   1.000
_cell.length_b   1.000
_cell.length_c   1.000
_cell.angle_alpha   90.00
_cell.angle_beta   90.00
_cell.angle_gamma   90.00
#
_symmetry.space_group_name_H-M   'P 1'
#
loop_
_entity.id
_entity.type
_entity.pdbx_description
1 polymer ?
#
loop_
_entity_poly.entity_id
_entity_poly.type
_entity_poly.pdbx_seq_one_letter_code
_entity_poly.pdbx_strand_id
1 'polypeptide(L)'
;MQLASGQLKIQANNPEQEEAEEEISVEYNGDSLEIGFNVSYLLDVLGVMTTEQVRLILSDSNSSALVQESDNDDSAYVVMPMRL
;
A
#
# COMPACT_ATOMS: atom_id res chain seq x y z
N MET A 1 -4.09 1.58 -6.25
CA MET A 1 -2.64 1.35 -6.13
C MET A 1 -2.25 0.27 -7.11
N GLN A 2 -1.21 0.49 -7.91
CA GLN A 2 -0.72 -0.39 -8.96
C GLN A 2 0.74 -0.71 -8.68
N LEU A 3 1.06 -1.99 -8.52
CA LEU A 3 2.38 -2.49 -8.21
C LEU A 3 2.97 -3.17 -9.45
N ALA A 4 4.22 -2.85 -9.75
CA ALA A 4 5.02 -3.46 -10.80
C ALA A 4 6.45 -3.64 -10.31
N SER A 5 7.28 -4.39 -11.04
CA SER A 5 8.67 -4.62 -10.62
C SER A 5 9.41 -3.30 -10.41
N GLY A 6 9.91 -3.08 -9.19
CA GLY A 6 10.62 -1.87 -8.78
C GLY A 6 9.77 -0.63 -8.53
N GLN A 7 8.45 -0.67 -8.76
CA GLN A 7 7.62 0.53 -8.81
C GLN A 7 6.24 0.34 -8.16
N LEU A 8 5.83 1.35 -7.40
CA LEU A 8 4.50 1.50 -6.84
C LEU A 8 3.87 2.79 -7.37
N LYS A 9 2.76 2.67 -8.08
CA LYS A 9 1.94 3.81 -8.52
C LYS A 9 0.70 3.93 -7.65
N ILE A 10 0.48 5.12 -7.11
CA ILE A 10 -0.69 5.46 -6.29
C ILE A 10 -1.52 6.46 -7.10
N GLN A 11 -2.82 6.19 -7.23
CA GLN A 11 -3.76 7.06 -7.90
C GLN A 11 -4.95 7.30 -6.98
N ALA A 12 -5.42 8.55 -6.94
CA ALA A 12 -6.63 8.95 -6.24
C ALA A 12 -7.44 9.90 -7.12
N ASN A 13 -8.76 9.78 -7.06
CA ASN A 13 -9.68 10.67 -7.76
C ASN A 13 -10.81 11.09 -6.81
N ASN A 14 -11.35 12.30 -7.01
CA ASN A 14 -12.53 12.76 -6.29
C ASN A 14 -13.75 12.94 -7.24
N PRO A 15 -14.98 13.10 -6.69
CA PRO A 15 -16.17 13.34 -7.50
C PRO A 15 -16.09 14.58 -8.39
N GLU A 16 -15.27 15.55 -7.99
CA GLU A 16 -14.98 16.79 -8.72
C GLU A 16 -14.06 16.59 -9.94
N GLN A 17 -13.70 15.34 -10.26
CA GLN A 17 -12.81 14.95 -11.37
C GLN A 17 -11.37 15.45 -11.22
N GLU A 18 -10.94 15.76 -9.99
CA GLU A 18 -9.53 15.95 -9.70
C GLU A 18 -8.86 14.59 -9.57
N GLU A 19 -7.67 14.48 -10.14
CA GLU A 19 -6.84 13.28 -10.11
C GLU A 19 -5.48 13.62 -9.50
N ALA A 20 -5.00 12.75 -8.62
CA ALA A 20 -3.65 12.77 -8.10
C ALA A 20 -2.98 11.44 -8.44
N GLU A 21 -1.77 11.52 -8.95
CA GLU A 21 -0.95 10.36 -9.29
C GLU A 21 0.46 10.55 -8.73
N GLU A 22 1.00 9.51 -8.11
CA GLU A 22 2.34 9.51 -7.56
C GLU A 22 3.02 8.15 -7.80
N GLU A 23 4.31 8.19 -8.14
CA GLU A 23 5.12 7.02 -8.39
C GLU A 23 6.27 6.95 -7.40
N ILE A 24 6.43 5.78 -6.77
CA ILE A 24 7.39 5.54 -5.71
C ILE A 24 8.24 4.33 -6.10
N SER A 25 9.56 4.45 -5.93
CA SER A 25 10.48 3.31 -6.09
C SER A 25 10.35 2.36 -4.90
N VAL A 26 10.19 1.06 -5.16
CA VAL A 26 10.01 0.04 -4.13
C VAL A 26 10.82 -1.22 -4.43
N GLU A 27 11.14 -2.00 -3.41
CA GLU A 27 11.79 -3.30 -3.58
C GLU A 27 10.75 -4.40 -3.86
N TYR A 28 10.30 -4.49 -5.11
CA TYR A 28 9.31 -5.49 -5.54
C TYR A 28 9.74 -6.22 -6.82
N ASN A 29 9.64 -7.55 -6.81
CA ASN A 29 10.05 -8.42 -7.93
C ASN A 29 8.97 -9.47 -8.29
N GLY A 30 7.70 -9.20 -7.98
CA GLY A 30 6.59 -10.09 -8.30
C GLY A 30 5.77 -9.66 -9.52
N ASP A 31 4.65 -10.34 -9.74
CA ASP A 31 3.68 -10.03 -10.80
C ASP A 31 2.97 -8.69 -10.57
N SER A 32 2.49 -8.06 -11.64
CA SER A 32 1.72 -6.82 -11.49
C SER A 32 0.44 -7.04 -10.68
N LEU A 33 0.18 -6.13 -9.73
CA LEU A 33 -1.00 -6.19 -8.86
C LEU A 33 -1.67 -4.82 -8.80
N GLU A 34 -2.99 -4.81 -8.98
CA GLU A 34 -3.82 -3.63 -8.75
C GLU A 34 -4.77 -3.87 -7.58
N ILE A 35 -4.76 -2.95 -6.61
CA ILE A 35 -5.52 -3.06 -5.37
C ILE A 35 -5.93 -1.67 -4.86
N GLY A 36 -7.17 -1.55 -4.37
CA GLY A 36 -7.72 -0.33 -3.79
C GLY A 36 -7.60 -0.37 -2.27
N PHE A 37 -7.23 0.76 -1.66
CA PHE A 37 -7.20 0.93 -0.20
C PHE A 37 -7.83 2.24 0.20
N ASN A 38 -8.40 2.28 1.40
CA ASN A 38 -8.70 3.54 2.05
C ASN A 38 -7.38 4.19 2.47
N VAL A 39 -7.05 5.34 1.89
CA VAL A 39 -5.79 6.04 2.15
C VAL A 39 -5.63 6.42 3.63
N SER A 40 -6.72 6.75 4.32
CA SER A 40 -6.67 7.10 5.74
C SER A 40 -6.17 5.93 6.59
N TYR A 41 -6.57 4.70 6.28
CA TYR A 41 -6.09 3.52 7.01
C TYR A 41 -4.61 3.25 6.78
N LEU A 42 -4.11 3.48 5.56
CA LEU A 42 -2.68 3.37 5.29
C LEU A 42 -1.90 4.46 6.05
N LEU A 43 -2.37 5.70 6.05
CA LEU A 43 -1.73 6.79 6.79
C LEU A 43 -1.73 6.57 8.30
N ASP A 44 -2.83 6.06 8.87
CA ASP A 44 -2.92 5.74 10.29
C ASP A 44 -1.90 4.67 10.69
N VAL A 45 -1.74 3.64 9.85
CA VAL A 45 -0.76 2.57 10.07
C VAL A 45 0.68 3.08 9.90
N LEU A 46 0.96 3.86 8.85
CA LEU A 46 2.29 4.44 8.63
C LEU A 46 2.69 5.45 9.71
N GLY A 47 1.73 6.19 10.26
CA GLY A 47 1.98 7.21 11.29
C GLY A 47 2.42 6.67 12.66
N VAL A 48 2.25 5.36 12.90
CA VAL A 48 2.71 4.69 14.13
C VAL A 48 3.98 3.86 13.93
N MET A 49 4.48 3.75 12.70
CA MET A 49 5.74 3.07 12.40
C MET A 49 6.91 3.89 12.93
N THR A 50 7.90 3.20 13.49
CA THR A 50 9.10 3.81 14.08
C THR A 50 10.35 3.64 13.23
N THR A 51 10.25 2.81 12.18
CA THR A 51 11.33 2.49 11.25
C THR A 51 11.26 3.31 9.96
N GLU A 52 12.39 3.45 9.28
CA GLU A 52 12.48 4.20 8.01
C GLU A 52 11.85 3.42 6.84
N GLN A 53 11.82 2.09 6.92
CA GLN A 53 11.29 1.21 5.89
C GLN A 53 10.16 0.35 6.44
N VAL A 54 9.11 0.20 5.64
CA VAL A 54 7.94 -0.64 5.95
C VAL A 54 7.81 -1.77 4.93
N ARG A 55 7.30 -2.91 5.39
CA ARG A 55 7.02 -4.06 4.53
C ARG A 55 5.51 -4.17 4.32
N LEU A 56 5.10 -4.14 3.05
CA LEU A 56 3.73 -4.45 2.65
C LEU A 56 3.70 -5.85 2.06
N ILE A 57 2.96 -6.75 2.71
CA ILE A 57 2.76 -8.13 2.27
C ILE A 57 1.36 -8.20 1.65
N LEU A 58 1.33 -8.56 0.37
CA LEU A 58 0.15 -8.54 -0.49
C LEU A 58 -0.02 -9.92 -1.15
N SER A 59 -1.27 -10.33 -1.36
CA SER A 59 -1.61 -11.61 -2.02
C SER A 59 -2.31 -11.37 -3.34
N ASP A 60 -3.57 -10.92 -3.29
CA ASP A 60 -4.39 -10.59 -4.47
C ASP A 60 -5.24 -9.35 -4.17
N SER A 61 -5.97 -8.86 -5.18
CA SER A 61 -6.76 -7.63 -5.10
C SER A 61 -7.96 -7.67 -4.13
N ASN A 62 -8.35 -8.86 -3.66
CA ASN A 62 -9.46 -9.06 -2.73
C ASN A 62 -8.99 -9.42 -1.32
N SER A 63 -7.70 -9.69 -1.16
CA SER A 63 -7.08 -10.09 0.09
C SER A 63 -6.58 -8.89 0.89
N SER A 64 -6.59 -9.02 2.21
CA SER A 64 -6.04 -8.02 3.10
C SER A 64 -4.54 -7.81 2.87
N ALA A 65 -4.08 -6.57 3.02
CA ALA A 65 -2.65 -6.27 3.16
C ALA A 65 -2.23 -6.45 4.61
N LEU A 66 -1.05 -7.04 4.80
CA LEU A 66 -0.34 -7.03 6.07
C LEU A 66 0.79 -6.00 5.98
N VAL A 67 0.82 -5.07 6.94
CA VAL A 67 1.83 -4.01 7.04
C VAL A 67 2.62 -4.21 8.32
N GLN A 68 3.94 -4.20 8.21
CA GLN A 68 4.87 -4.42 9.31
C GLN A 68 6.10 -3.51 9.17
N GLU A 69 6.83 -3.36 10.26
CA GLU A 69 8.16 -2.74 10.24
C GLU A 69 9.16 -3.64 9.48
N SER A 70 10.19 -3.04 8.91
CA SER A 70 11.18 -3.79 8.11
C SER A 70 12.12 -4.66 8.94
N ASP A 71 12.39 -4.26 10.18
CA ASP A 71 13.44 -4.81 11.06
C ASP A 71 12.92 -5.76 12.14
N ASN A 72 11.61 -5.77 12.41
CA ASN A 72 10.98 -6.64 13.40
C ASN A 72 9.52 -6.98 13.03
N ASP A 73 8.99 -8.04 13.64
CA ASP A 73 7.61 -8.51 13.45
C ASP A 73 6.76 -8.30 14.72
N ASP A 74 7.18 -7.43 15.64
CA ASP A 74 6.51 -7.23 16.93
C ASP A 74 5.12 -6.60 16.77
N SER A 75 4.97 -5.78 15.71
CA SER A 75 3.71 -5.12 15.34
C SER A 75 3.25 -5.54 13.95
N ALA A 76 1.98 -5.90 13.84
CA ALA A 76 1.35 -6.36 12.60
C ALA A 76 0.00 -5.66 12.41
N TYR A 77 -0.16 -5.01 11.26
CA TYR A 77 -1.37 -4.26 10.92
C TYR A 77 -2.03 -4.85 9.69
N VAL A 78 -3.34 -5.08 9.76
CA VAL A 78 -4.10 -5.65 8.66
C VAL A 78 -5.05 -4.60 8.10
N VAL A 79 -4.92 -4.32 6.81
CA VAL A 79 -5.78 -3.36 6.09
C VAL A 79 -6.59 -4.10 5.03
N MET A 80 -7.91 -3.96 5.10
CA MET A 80 -8.81 -4.56 4.10
C MET A 80 -8.82 -3.73 2.81
N PRO A 81 -8.82 -4.37 1.64
CA PRO A 81 -8.95 -3.64 0.39
C PRO A 81 -10.35 -3.06 0.22
N MET A 82 -10.43 -2.00 -0.56
CA MET A 82 -11.68 -1.48 -1.10
C MET A 82 -11.92 -2.09 -2.47
N ARG A 83 -13.19 -2.33 -2.80
CA ARG A 83 -13.58 -2.58 -4.18
C ARG A 83 -13.50 -1.25 -4.94
N LEU A 84 -12.64 -1.23 -5.96
CA LEU A 84 -12.60 -0.20 -6.99
C LEU A 84 -13.82 -0.30 -7.91
#